data_AF-A0A3A8JU03-F1
#
_entry.id   AF-A0A3A8JU03-F1
#
_cell.length_a   1.000
_cell.length_b   1.000
_cell.length_c   1.000
_cell.angle_alpha   90.00
_cell.angle_beta   90.00
_cell.angle_gamma   90.00
#
_symmetry.space_group_name_H-M   'P 1'
#
loop_
_entity.id
_entity.type
_entity.pdbx_description
1 polymer ?
#
loop_
_entity_poly.entity_id
_entity_poly.type
_entity_poly.pdbx_seq_one_letter_code
_entity_poly.pdbx_strand_id
1 'polypeptide(L)' 'MSQAPVVTKENDVWVIRIDRPNGKVQEYRCATESQARQLALVLGRPDSGGPPRPASSSSNAA' A
#
# COMPACT_ATOMS: atom_id res chain seq x y z
N MET A 1 -11.99 -13.49 7.92
CA MET A 1 -12.23 -12.09 8.31
C MET A 1 -11.12 -11.25 7.68
N SER A 2 -11.38 -10.57 6.58
CA SER A 2 -10.40 -9.67 5.96
C SER A 2 -10.28 -8.43 6.85
N GLN A 3 -9.19 -8.30 7.60
CA GLN A 3 -9.00 -7.17 8.49
C GLN A 3 -8.80 -5.90 7.65
N ALA A 4 -9.42 -4.80 8.08
CA ALA A 4 -9.25 -3.52 7.41
C ALA A 4 -7.78 -3.07 7.48
N PRO A 5 -7.22 -2.48 6.41
CA PRO A 5 -5.86 -1.97 6.40
C PRO A 5 -5.71 -0.86 7.45
N VAL A 6 -4.72 -1.03 8.35
CA VAL A 6 -4.47 -0.09 9.45
C VAL A 6 -3.39 0.89 9.01
N VAL A 7 -3.72 2.19 8.98
CA VAL A 7 -2.78 3.28 8.66
C VAL A 7 -2.29 3.91 9.95
N THR A 8 -0.98 4.03 10.10
CA THR A 8 -0.30 4.59 11.29
C THR A 8 0.79 5.56 10.84
N LYS A 9 1.18 6.52 11.69
CA LYS A 9 2.31 7.42 11.44
C LYS A 9 3.44 7.07 12.41
N GLU A 10 4.61 6.74 11.90
CA GLU A 10 5.80 6.35 12.67
C GLU A 10 7.04 7.08 12.13
N ASN A 11 7.79 7.79 12.98
CA ASN A 11 9.01 8.51 12.61
C ASN A 11 8.86 9.40 11.35
N ASP A 12 7.74 10.13 11.25
CA ASP A 12 7.36 10.95 10.08
C ASP A 12 7.08 10.20 8.76
N VAL A 13 6.97 8.87 8.83
CA VAL A 13 6.57 8.01 7.72
C VAL A 13 5.20 7.41 8.01
N TRP A 14 4.38 7.24 6.98
CA TRP A 14 3.07 6.61 7.09
C TRP A 14 3.18 5.12 6.81
N VAL A 15 2.79 4.30 7.76
CA VAL A 15 2.89 2.85 7.70
C VAL A 15 1.50 2.22 7.62
N ILE A 16 1.29 1.35 6.63
CA ILE A 16 0.03 0.63 6.42
C ILE A 16 0.27 -0.84 6.70
N ARG A 17 -0.52 -1.44 7.59
CA ARG A 17 -0.42 -2.85 7.97
C ARG A 17 -1.69 -3.59 7.56
N ILE A 18 -1.53 -4.71 6.87
CA ILE A 18 -2.66 -5.47 6.29
C ILE A 18 -2.48 -6.94 6.58
N ASP A 19 -3.46 -7.51 7.27
CA ASP A 19 -3.58 -8.95 7.48
C ASP A 19 -4.14 -9.61 6.21
N ARG A 20 -3.28 -10.37 5.52
CA ARG A 20 -3.69 -11.14 4.34
C ARG A 20 -4.31 -12.46 4.79
N PRO A 21 -5.27 -13.01 4.02
CA PRO A 21 -5.87 -14.31 4.32
C PRO A 21 -4.87 -15.47 4.34
N ASN A 22 -3.68 -15.27 3.77
CA ASN A 22 -2.55 -16.20 3.83
C ASN A 22 -1.84 -16.24 5.21
N GLY A 23 -2.38 -15.57 6.23
CA GLY A 23 -1.79 -15.46 7.57
C GLY A 23 -0.52 -14.59 7.62
N LYS A 24 -0.28 -13.78 6.59
CA LYS A 24 0.88 -12.89 6.49
C LYS A 24 0.44 -11.44 6.66
N VAL A 25 1.19 -10.69 7.45
CA VAL A 25 1.03 -9.23 7.56
C VAL A 25 1.90 -8.57 6.51
N GLN A 26 1.33 -7.70 5.70
CA GLN A 26 2.05 -6.88 4.73
C GLN A 26 2.15 -5.45 5.22
N GLU A 27 3.37 -4.92 5.28
CA GLU A 27 3.67 -3.56 5.72
C GLU A 27 4.09 -2.70 4.53
N TYR A 28 3.43 -1.56 4.35
CA TYR A 28 3.77 -0.55 3.34
C TYR A 28 4.17 0.74 4.02
N ARG A 29 5.17 1.43 3.48
CA ARG A 29 5.67 2.71 4.01
C ARG A 29 5.53 3.80 2.95
N CYS A 30 4.88 4.88 3.31
CA CYS A 30 4.56 6.02 2.46
C CYS A 30 5.11 7.29 3.07
N ALA A 31 5.58 8.22 2.24
CA ALA A 31 6.08 9.51 2.71
C ALA A 31 4.96 10.47 3.16
N THR A 32 3.74 10.30 2.65
CA THR A 32 2.61 11.23 2.90
C THR A 32 1.34 10.51 3.31
N GLU A 33 0.49 11.21 4.08
CA GLU A 33 -0.79 10.68 4.55
C GLU A 33 -1.72 10.33 3.38
N SER A 34 -1.77 11.21 2.38
CA SER A 34 -2.61 11.03 1.20
C SER A 34 -2.25 9.76 0.43
N GLN A 35 -0.95 9.50 0.22
CA GLN A 35 -0.51 8.23 -0.36
C GLN A 35 -0.94 7.05 0.50
N ALA A 36 -0.78 7.15 1.81
CA ALA A 36 -1.06 6.05 2.70
C ALA A 36 -2.56 5.68 2.72
N ARG A 37 -3.43 6.69 2.79
CA ARG A 37 -4.89 6.52 2.72
C ARG A 37 -5.34 5.97 1.37
N GLN A 38 -4.80 6.50 0.26
CA GLN A 38 -5.13 6.00 -1.08
C GLN A 38 -4.71 4.54 -1.23
N LEU A 39 -3.51 4.18 -0.76
CA LEU A 39 -3.02 2.81 -0.82
C LEU A 39 -3.86 1.87 0.05
N ALA A 40 -4.24 2.30 1.27
CA ALA A 40 -5.14 1.52 2.13
C ALA A 40 -6.50 1.25 1.45
N LEU A 41 -7.08 2.23 0.75
CA LEU A 41 -8.34 2.03 0.01
C LEU A 41 -8.21 1.00 -1.12
N VAL A 42 -7.09 1.01 -1.85
CA VAL A 42 -6.80 0.02 -2.91
C VAL A 42 -6.60 -1.37 -2.30
N LEU A 43 -5.85 -1.45 -1.20
CA LEU A 43 -5.46 -2.73 -0.61
C LEU A 43 -6.57 -3.38 0.26
N GLY A 44 -7.53 -2.60 0.75
CA GLY A 44 -8.69 -3.07 1.52
C GLY A 44 -9.79 -3.70 0.68
N ARG A 45 -9.69 -3.65 -0.66
CA ARG A 45 -10.61 -4.33 -1.56
C ARG A 45 -10.22 -5.81 -1.68
N PRO A 46 -11.13 -6.76 -1.36
CA PRO A 46 -10.80 -8.18 -1.24
C PRO A 46 -10.42 -8.90 -2.56
N ASP A 47 -10.28 -8.19 -3.68
CA ASP A 47 -9.91 -8.75 -4.99
C ASP A 47 -8.65 -8.13 -5.62
N SER A 48 -7.98 -7.19 -4.94
CA SER A 48 -6.83 -6.48 -5.53
C SER A 48 -5.51 -7.23 -5.30
N GLY A 49 -5.46 -8.46 -5.82
CA GLY A 49 -4.24 -9.26 -6.00
C GLY A 49 -3.44 -8.86 -7.26
N GLY A 50 -3.25 -7.55 -7.48
CA GLY A 50 -2.46 -7.06 -8.61
C GLY A 50 -1.48 -5.96 -8.14
N PRO A 51 -0.19 -6.02 -8.51
CA PRO A 51 0.75 -4.97 -8.14
C PRO A 51 0.33 -3.66 -8.82
N PRO A 52 0.49 -2.47 -8.20
CA PRO A 52 0.73 -1.29 -9.00
C PRO A 52 2.06 -1.56 -9.67
N ARG A 53 2.04 -2.06 -10.91
CA ARG A 53 3.23 -2.19 -11.74
C ARG A 53 3.93 -0.83 -11.65
N PRO A 54 5.16 -0.73 -11.09
CA PRO A 54 5.85 0.54 -11.11
C PRO A 54 5.98 0.92 -12.58
N ALA A 55 5.54 2.12 -12.94
CA ALA A 55 6.05 2.77 -14.14
C ALA A 55 7.52 3.17 -13.88
N SER A 56 8.38 2.18 -13.61
CA SER A 56 9.81 2.24 -13.87
C SER A 56 9.98 1.55 -15.21
N SER A 57 10.58 2.10 -16.24
CA SER A 57 11.37 3.32 -16.42
C SER A 57 11.59 3.44 -17.94
N SER A 58 11.67 4.66 -18.48
CA SER A 58 12.42 5.10 -19.67
C SER A 58 11.72 6.35 -20.21
N SER A 59 12.15 7.57 -19.89
CA SER A 59 13.35 8.24 -20.39
C SER A 59 13.44 8.24 -21.93
N ASN A 60 13.58 9.46 -22.46
CA ASN A 60 14.30 9.86 -23.67
C ASN A 60 13.50 10.24 -24.94
N ALA A 61 13.47 11.57 -25.14
CA ALA A 61 13.65 12.31 -26.39
C ALA A 61 13.76 11.53 -27.71
N ALA A 62 12.90 11.88 -28.67
CA ALA A 62 13.24 12.39 -30.01
C ALA A 62 11.96 12.87 -30.73
#